data_AF-A0A1V5KBG9-F1
#
_entry.id   AF-A0A1V5KBG9-F1
#
_cell.length_a   1.000
_cell.length_b   1.000
_cell.length_c   1.000
_cell.angle_alpha   90.00
_cell.angle_beta   90.00
_cell.angle_gamma   90.00
#
_symmetry.space_group_name_H-M   'P 1'
#
loop_
_entity.id
_entity.type
_entity.pdbx_description
1 polymer ?
#
loop_
_entity_poly.entity_id
_entity_poly.type
_entity_poly.pdbx_seq_one_letter_code
_entity_poly.pdbx_strand_id
1 'polypeptide(L)'
;MGQGGYLYCNLPGGGTRRRAFVHVLVAEVFIGPRLRGLQVRHLDCDKYNNTVSNLAYGTPSDNAADSIRCGISCKGEAHPRSKLTDVEVSRIRELAAAGWSATTLAIMFRVGHPTISRVARGCSWKHVTTPGVSNFSTSGAGNGAAKLTPSDVIEVARRYDANEDVARIAADFSVSSDNVHYIGKRKGWATVLASPCSRSRIRKLTREDVTAIRGLLVSGGTPLSHIGRKYGVSYQTIARIRDLGSYGQA
;
A
#
# COMPACT_ATOMS: atom_id res chain seq x y z
N MET A 1 4.44 38.48 4.76
CA MET A 1 4.49 37.02 5.04
C MET A 1 3.45 36.32 4.17
N GLY A 2 3.73 35.11 3.68
CA GLY A 2 2.84 34.40 2.73
C GLY A 2 1.94 33.35 3.39
N GLN A 3 0.90 32.93 2.65
CA GLN A 3 0.08 31.78 3.05
C GLN A 3 0.99 30.58 3.37
N GLY A 4 0.77 29.95 4.53
CA GLY A 4 1.53 28.76 4.97
C GLY A 4 2.86 29.02 5.69
N GLY A 5 3.24 30.28 5.90
CA GLY A 5 4.42 30.66 6.69
C GLY A 5 5.76 30.64 5.93
N TYR A 6 5.73 30.59 4.59
CA TYR A 6 6.94 30.64 3.76
C TYR A 6 7.23 32.03 3.21
N LEU A 7 8.52 32.36 3.05
CA LEU A 7 8.95 33.53 2.31
C LEU A 7 8.66 33.37 0.82
N TYR A 8 8.12 34.40 0.20
CA TYR A 8 7.82 34.44 -1.22
C TYR A 8 8.14 35.83 -1.79
N CYS A 9 8.43 35.87 -3.08
CA CYS A 9 8.54 37.09 -3.86
C CYS A 9 7.54 37.05 -5.03
N ASN A 10 7.22 38.22 -5.57
CA ASN A 10 6.42 38.33 -6.78
C ASN A 10 7.37 38.54 -7.96
N LEU A 11 7.34 37.62 -8.92
CA LEU A 11 8.09 37.75 -10.15
C LEU A 11 7.20 38.42 -11.21
N PRO A 12 7.69 39.46 -11.91
CA PRO A 12 6.98 40.06 -13.03
C PRO A 12 7.01 39.12 -14.26
N GLY A 13 5.88 38.92 -14.95
CA GLY A 13 5.83 38.16 -16.19
C GLY A 13 4.54 38.37 -17.00
N GLY A 14 4.65 38.90 -18.22
CA GLY A 14 3.58 38.89 -19.23
C GLY A 14 2.21 39.43 -18.78
N GLY A 15 2.18 40.53 -18.02
CA GLY A 15 0.93 41.17 -17.57
C GLY A 15 0.31 40.60 -16.29
N THR A 16 0.86 39.53 -15.71
CA THR A 16 0.40 38.98 -14.41
C THR A 16 1.56 38.83 -13.41
N ARG A 17 1.28 39.01 -12.11
CA ARG A 17 2.28 38.80 -11.04
C ARG A 17 2.24 37.35 -10.61
N ARG A 18 3.36 36.62 -10.73
CA ARG A 18 3.48 35.23 -10.26
C ARG A 18 4.17 35.21 -8.89
N ARG A 19 3.54 34.59 -7.89
CA ARG A 19 4.18 34.30 -6.61
C ARG A 19 5.16 33.14 -6.75
N ALA A 20 6.40 33.36 -6.34
CA ALA A 20 7.45 32.34 -6.27
C ALA A 20 7.97 32.24 -4.83
N PHE A 21 8.14 31.03 -4.32
CA PHE A 21 8.65 30.81 -2.97
C PHE A 21 10.18 30.91 -2.95
N VAL A 22 10.73 31.59 -1.95
CA VAL A 22 12.17 31.85 -1.87
C VAL A 22 12.97 30.55 -1.77
N HIS A 23 12.58 29.62 -0.90
CA HIS A 23 13.25 28.30 -0.79
C HIS A 23 13.26 27.52 -2.11
N VAL A 24 12.21 27.65 -2.94
CA VAL A 24 12.16 26.96 -4.24
C VAL A 24 13.14 27.58 -5.20
N LEU A 25 13.18 28.91 -5.29
CA LEU A 25 14.13 29.62 -6.16
C LEU A 25 15.58 29.34 -5.76
N VAL A 26 15.88 29.37 -4.46
CA VAL A 26 17.22 29.06 -3.95
C VAL A 26 17.61 27.62 -4.28
N ALA A 27 16.73 26.65 -4.01
CA ALA A 27 17.01 25.26 -4.35
C ALA A 27 17.21 25.05 -5.86
N GLU A 28 16.36 25.64 -6.71
CA GLU A 28 16.46 25.50 -8.17
C GLU A 28 17.77 26.09 -8.73
N VAL A 29 18.24 27.22 -8.19
CA VAL A 29 19.46 27.90 -8.65
C VAL A 29 20.73 27.21 -8.14
N PHE A 30 20.78 26.83 -6.85
CA PHE A 30 22.02 26.38 -6.22
C PHE A 30 22.16 24.86 -6.07
N ILE A 31 21.05 24.11 -6.07
CA ILE A 31 21.04 22.64 -5.99
C ILE A 31 20.80 22.05 -7.39
N GLY A 32 19.95 22.70 -8.18
CA GLY A 32 19.63 22.31 -9.55
C GLY A 32 18.14 22.01 -9.76
N PRO A 33 17.75 21.53 -10.95
CA PRO A 33 16.34 21.37 -11.29
C PRO A 33 15.64 20.32 -10.43
N ARG A 34 14.46 20.67 -9.92
CA ARG A 34 13.63 19.77 -9.13
C ARG A 34 13.02 18.66 -10.00
N LEU A 35 13.31 17.40 -9.67
CA LEU A 35 12.65 16.25 -10.29
C LEU A 35 11.15 16.21 -9.97
N ARG A 36 10.36 15.67 -10.90
CA ARG A 36 8.89 15.57 -10.76
C ARG A 36 8.53 14.73 -9.53
N GLY A 37 7.60 15.25 -8.72
CA GLY A 37 7.13 14.58 -7.51
C GLY A 37 7.95 14.89 -6.25
N LEU A 38 9.08 15.60 -6.37
CA LEU A 38 9.85 16.04 -5.22
C LEU A 38 9.39 17.42 -4.71
N GLN A 39 9.63 17.65 -3.42
CA GLN A 39 9.41 18.89 -2.70
C GLN A 39 10.74 19.38 -2.13
N VAL A 40 10.89 20.69 -2.00
CA VAL A 40 12.00 21.29 -1.27
C VAL A 40 11.64 21.22 0.22
N ARG A 41 12.59 20.72 1.01
CA ARG A 41 12.45 20.49 2.45
C ARG A 41 13.47 21.33 3.20
N HIS A 42 13.11 21.74 4.42
CA HIS A 42 13.98 22.43 5.37
C HIS A 42 14.47 21.41 6.40
N LEU A 43 15.78 21.20 6.49
CA LEU A 43 16.37 20.14 7.33
C LEU A 43 16.32 20.47 8.83
N ASP A 44 16.33 21.75 9.18
CA ASP A 44 16.18 22.27 10.54
C ASP A 44 14.72 22.58 10.94
N CYS A 45 13.78 22.38 10.00
CA CYS A 45 12.36 22.68 10.16
C CYS A 45 12.00 24.16 10.41
N ASP A 46 12.94 25.08 10.17
CA ASP A 46 12.67 26.51 10.11
C ASP A 46 12.43 26.94 8.66
N LYS A 47 11.18 27.33 8.37
CA LYS A 47 10.73 27.81 7.05
C LYS A 47 11.39 29.12 6.61
N TYR A 48 12.03 29.84 7.54
CA TYR A 48 12.73 31.08 7.29
C TYR A 48 14.22 30.87 7.00
N ASN A 49 14.80 29.74 7.39
CA ASN A 49 16.18 29.38 7.06
C ASN A 49 16.29 28.83 5.63
N ASN A 50 16.40 29.74 4.65
CA ASN A 50 16.51 29.41 3.23
C ASN A 50 17.97 29.23 2.76
N THR A 51 18.90 28.89 3.66
CA THR A 51 20.30 28.62 3.28
C THR A 51 20.39 27.34 2.46
N VAL A 52 21.24 27.32 1.42
CA VAL A 52 21.37 26.17 0.50
C VAL A 52 21.68 24.88 1.26
N SER A 53 22.53 24.95 2.29
CA SER A 53 22.88 23.81 3.15
C SER A 53 21.72 23.26 3.98
N ASN A 54 20.68 24.06 4.20
CA ASN A 54 19.48 23.67 4.94
C ASN A 54 18.36 23.14 4.01
N LEU A 55 18.52 23.27 2.70
CA LEU A 55 17.51 22.87 1.73
C LEU A 55 17.87 21.54 1.06
N ALA A 56 16.89 20.65 0.95
CA ALA A 56 17.07 19.39 0.24
C ALA A 56 15.82 19.01 -0.55
N TYR A 57 15.99 18.35 -1.70
CA TYR A 57 14.88 17.69 -2.37
C TYR A 57 14.49 16.41 -1.63
N GLY A 58 13.20 16.10 -1.59
CA GLY A 58 12.71 14.82 -1.09
C GLY A 58 11.27 14.57 -1.49
N THR A 59 10.81 13.38 -1.18
CA THR A 59 9.45 12.93 -1.45
C THR A 59 8.46 13.55 -0.45
N PRO A 60 7.15 13.51 -0.73
CA PRO A 60 6.13 13.89 0.24
C PRO A 60 6.20 13.10 1.55
N SER A 61 6.63 11.83 1.48
CA SER A 61 6.88 10.99 2.67
C SER A 61 8.06 11.50 3.50
N ASP A 62 9.14 11.95 2.86
CA ASP A 62 10.29 12.49 3.57
C ASP A 62 9.93 13.80 4.28
N ASN A 63 9.18 14.68 3.61
CA ASN A 63 8.69 15.92 4.22
C ASN A 63 7.73 15.66 5.41
N ALA A 64 6.88 14.63 5.30
CA ALA A 64 6.03 14.20 6.41
C ALA A 64 6.86 13.64 7.58
N ALA A 65 7.94 12.91 7.29
CA ALA A 65 8.88 12.42 8.31
C ALA A 65 9.61 13.58 9.00
N ASP A 66 10.04 14.60 8.26
CA ASP A 66 10.63 15.83 8.82
C ASP A 66 9.63 16.57 9.74
N SER A 67 8.37 16.69 9.32
CA SER A 67 7.32 17.28 10.15
C SER A 67 7.11 16.52 11.47
N ILE A 68 7.23 15.18 11.45
CA ILE A 68 7.18 14.35 12.66
C ILE A 68 8.43 14.55 13.51
N ARG A 69 9.63 14.50 12.91
CA ARG A 69 10.92 14.69 13.57
C ARG A 69 10.99 16.00 14.33
N CYS A 70 10.43 17.06 13.73
CA CYS A 70 10.46 18.40 14.29
C CYS A 70 9.25 18.75 15.17
N GLY A 71 8.39 17.78 15.49
CA GLY A 71 7.25 18.00 16.39
C GLY A 71 6.16 18.92 15.83
N ILE A 72 6.22 19.29 14.55
CA ILE A 72 5.23 20.14 13.88
C ILE A 72 3.97 19.32 13.55
N SER A 73 4.09 18.00 13.43
CA SER A 73 2.96 17.12 13.16
C SER A 73 1.98 17.10 14.33
N CYS A 74 0.89 17.84 14.22
CA CYS A 74 -0.20 17.79 15.19
C CYS A 74 -0.98 16.47 15.03
N LYS A 75 -0.82 15.54 15.97
CA LYS A 75 -1.57 14.28 16.04
C LYS A 75 -2.23 14.14 17.41
N GLY A 76 -3.37 13.45 17.44
CA GLY A 76 -4.09 13.22 18.69
C GLY A 76 -4.41 14.54 19.39
N GLU A 77 -4.02 14.64 20.66
CA GLU A 77 -4.32 15.79 21.52
C GLU A 77 -3.56 17.06 21.13
N ALA A 78 -2.43 16.94 20.43
CA ALA A 78 -1.69 18.08 19.88
C ALA A 78 -2.42 18.75 18.70
N HIS A 79 -3.50 18.15 18.18
CA HIS A 79 -4.30 18.76 17.13
C HIS A 79 -5.23 19.84 17.70
N PRO A 80 -5.24 21.08 17.18
CA PRO A 80 -5.97 22.21 17.78
C PRO A 80 -7.49 22.05 17.77
N ARG A 81 -8.02 21.13 16.95
CA ARG A 81 -9.44 20.74 16.92
C ARG A 81 -9.73 19.40 17.61
N SER A 82 -8.74 18.82 18.29
CA SER A 82 -8.99 17.59 19.05
C SER A 82 -9.96 17.87 20.19
N LYS A 83 -10.92 16.97 20.36
CA LYS A 83 -11.89 16.99 21.47
C LYS A 83 -11.56 15.98 22.55
N LEU A 84 -10.52 15.17 22.33
CA LEU A 84 -10.09 14.11 23.24
C LEU A 84 -8.60 14.26 23.50
N THR A 85 -8.16 13.73 24.63
CA THR A 85 -6.76 13.58 25.05
C THR A 85 -6.30 12.13 24.92
N ASP A 86 -5.00 11.89 24.95
CA ASP A 86 -4.43 10.53 24.93
C ASP A 86 -4.93 9.70 26.14
N VAL A 87 -5.11 10.35 27.29
CA VAL A 87 -5.64 9.75 28.53
C VAL A 87 -7.12 9.40 28.39
N GLU A 88 -7.95 10.32 27.88
CA GLU A 88 -9.37 10.05 27.65
C GLU A 88 -9.58 8.93 26.62
N VAL A 89 -8.74 8.86 25.59
CA VAL A 89 -8.77 7.78 24.61
C VAL A 89 -8.49 6.42 25.25
N SER A 90 -7.49 6.36 26.13
CA SER A 90 -7.19 5.14 26.89
C SER A 90 -8.38 4.75 27.76
N ARG A 91 -8.98 5.73 28.45
CA ARG A 91 -10.17 5.50 29.28
C ARG A 91 -11.38 5.04 28.49
N ILE A 92 -11.63 5.61 27.31
CA ILE A 92 -12.72 5.19 26.41
C ILE A 92 -12.53 3.73 26.01
N ARG A 93 -11.30 3.30 25.71
CA ARG A 93 -10.99 1.91 25.34
C ARG A 93 -11.19 0.95 26.51
N GLU A 94 -10.76 1.31 27.72
CA GLU A 94 -11.02 0.54 28.93
C GLU A 94 -12.52 0.36 29.19
N LEU A 95 -13.28 1.47 29.17
CA LEU A 95 -14.72 1.42 29.42
C LEU A 95 -15.46 0.64 28.34
N ALA A 96 -15.08 0.79 27.08
CA ALA A 96 -15.63 0.00 25.98
C ALA A 96 -15.32 -1.51 26.15
N ALA A 97 -14.10 -1.86 26.58
CA ALA A 97 -13.74 -3.25 26.90
C ALA A 97 -14.53 -3.80 28.10
N ALA A 98 -14.90 -2.94 29.05
CA ALA A 98 -15.79 -3.26 30.16
C ALA A 98 -17.29 -3.32 29.77
N GLY A 99 -17.63 -3.23 28.48
CA GLY A 99 -18.99 -3.40 27.96
C GLY A 99 -19.85 -2.14 27.94
N TRP A 100 -19.27 -0.96 28.17
CA TRP A 100 -20.02 0.30 28.11
C TRP A 100 -20.47 0.61 26.68
N SER A 101 -21.70 1.09 26.54
CA SER A 101 -22.24 1.46 25.23
C SER A 101 -21.54 2.68 24.64
N ALA A 102 -21.31 2.66 23.33
CA ALA A 102 -20.72 3.80 22.63
C ALA A 102 -21.57 5.07 22.73
N THR A 103 -22.89 4.94 22.92
CA THR A 103 -23.81 6.06 23.16
C THR A 103 -23.57 6.72 24.50
N THR A 104 -23.44 5.93 25.57
CA THR A 104 -23.14 6.44 26.92
C THR A 104 -21.80 7.16 26.94
N LEU A 105 -20.78 6.57 26.30
CA LEU A 105 -19.46 7.16 26.19
C LEU A 105 -19.48 8.46 25.36
N ALA A 106 -20.27 8.53 24.29
CA ALA A 106 -20.41 9.74 23.47
C ALA A 106 -20.94 10.92 24.29
N ILE A 107 -21.94 10.66 25.14
CA ILE A 107 -22.50 11.67 26.07
C ILE A 107 -21.46 12.07 27.11
N MET A 108 -20.81 11.08 27.75
CA MET A 108 -19.82 11.29 28.82
C MET A 108 -18.64 12.15 28.34
N PHE A 109 -18.09 11.84 27.17
CA PHE A 109 -16.93 12.54 26.60
C PHE A 109 -17.31 13.67 25.63
N ARG A 110 -18.60 13.99 25.50
CA ARG A 110 -19.12 15.08 24.64
C ARG A 110 -18.61 15.06 23.20
N VAL A 111 -18.46 13.85 22.65
CA VAL A 111 -18.03 13.63 21.27
C VAL A 111 -19.08 12.83 20.52
N GLY A 112 -19.07 12.92 19.19
CA GLY A 112 -20.01 12.17 18.38
C GLY A 112 -19.81 10.65 18.52
N HIS A 113 -20.91 9.90 18.48
CA HIS A 113 -20.91 8.43 18.47
C HIS A 113 -19.91 7.81 17.46
N PRO A 114 -19.78 8.33 16.20
CA PRO A 114 -18.78 7.82 15.26
C PRO A 114 -17.33 7.96 15.77
N THR A 115 -17.01 9.01 16.52
CA THR A 115 -15.68 9.24 17.10
C THR A 115 -15.38 8.17 18.15
N ILE A 116 -16.31 7.94 19.09
CA ILE A 116 -16.17 6.89 20.11
C ILE A 116 -15.98 5.52 19.46
N SER A 117 -16.83 5.16 18.49
CA SER A 117 -16.76 3.87 17.80
C SER A 117 -15.40 3.65 17.13
N ARG A 118 -14.79 4.69 16.53
CA ARG A 118 -13.47 4.59 15.92
C ARG A 118 -12.34 4.49 16.94
N VAL A 119 -12.45 5.22 18.06
CA VAL A 119 -11.49 5.20 19.16
C VAL A 119 -11.49 3.83 19.86
N ALA A 120 -12.67 3.33 20.22
CA ALA A 120 -12.85 2.04 20.88
C ALA A 120 -12.34 0.86 20.03
N ARG A 121 -12.54 0.93 18.71
CA ARG A 121 -12.01 -0.06 17.76
C ARG A 121 -10.50 0.07 17.47
N GLY A 122 -9.84 1.11 17.96
CA GLY A 122 -8.44 1.38 17.63
C GLY A 122 -8.20 1.82 16.18
N CYS A 123 -9.25 2.21 15.45
CA CYS A 123 -9.14 2.71 14.08
C CYS A 123 -8.57 4.13 14.03
N SER A 124 -8.76 4.92 15.09
CA SER A 124 -8.15 6.23 15.31
C SER A 124 -7.26 6.19 16.56
N TRP A 125 -6.39 7.20 16.72
CA TRP A 125 -5.44 7.29 17.83
C TRP A 125 -4.53 6.07 17.94
N LYS A 126 -3.97 5.64 16.79
CA LYS A 126 -3.11 4.46 16.68
C LYS A 126 -1.82 4.56 17.48
N HIS A 127 -1.40 5.78 17.82
CA HIS A 127 -0.22 6.04 18.65
C HIS A 127 -0.47 5.76 20.13
N VAL A 128 -1.72 5.86 20.59
CA VAL A 128 -2.09 5.50 21.96
C VAL A 128 -2.20 3.98 22.02
N THR A 129 -1.43 3.34 22.90
CA THR A 129 -1.49 1.90 23.13
C THR A 129 -2.13 1.66 24.50
N THR A 130 -3.21 0.88 24.54
CA THR A 130 -3.90 0.54 25.80
C THR A 130 -3.61 -0.92 26.14
N PRO A 131 -2.89 -1.23 27.23
CA PRO A 131 -2.58 -2.60 27.62
C PRO A 131 -3.85 -3.44 27.79
N GLY A 132 -3.86 -4.66 27.25
CA GLY A 132 -4.97 -5.60 27.40
C GLY A 132 -6.18 -5.39 26.48
N VAL A 133 -6.24 -4.29 25.71
CA VAL A 133 -7.31 -4.06 24.72
C VAL A 133 -6.74 -4.22 23.31
N SER A 134 -7.03 -5.35 22.65
CA SER A 134 -6.59 -5.56 21.26
C SER A 134 -7.34 -4.59 20.33
N ASN A 135 -6.61 -3.85 19.49
CA ASN A 135 -7.22 -3.04 18.44
C ASN A 135 -8.07 -3.94 17.52
N PHE A 136 -9.37 -3.66 17.44
CA PHE A 136 -10.27 -4.38 16.55
C PHE A 136 -9.90 -4.06 15.10
N SER A 137 -9.22 -4.99 14.44
CA SER A 137 -8.91 -4.88 13.02
C SER A 137 -10.20 -5.04 12.21
N THR A 138 -10.51 -4.08 11.33
CA THR A 138 -11.62 -4.21 10.37
C THR A 138 -11.35 -5.23 9.25
N SER A 139 -10.21 -5.91 9.32
CA SER A 139 -9.74 -6.87 8.32
C SER A 139 -9.10 -8.09 8.98
N GLY A 140 -9.23 -9.25 8.34
CA GLY A 140 -8.65 -10.48 8.87
C GLY A 140 -9.42 -11.04 10.08
N ALA A 141 -8.73 -11.82 10.91
CA ALA A 141 -9.33 -12.52 12.06
C ALA A 141 -9.84 -11.59 13.16
N GLY A 142 -9.40 -10.34 13.17
CA GLY A 142 -9.91 -9.33 14.10
C GLY A 142 -11.29 -8.77 13.73
N ASN A 143 -11.80 -9.10 12.54
CA ASN A 143 -13.13 -8.69 12.11
C ASN A 143 -14.17 -9.73 12.58
N GLY A 144 -15.08 -9.34 13.47
CA GLY A 144 -16.17 -10.20 13.95
C GLY A 144 -17.16 -10.66 12.88
N ALA A 145 -17.13 -10.05 11.68
CA ALA A 145 -17.89 -10.48 10.51
C ALA A 145 -17.06 -11.31 9.51
N ALA A 146 -15.82 -11.68 9.85
CA ALA A 146 -14.99 -12.52 8.99
C ALA A 146 -15.58 -13.93 8.90
N LYS A 147 -15.87 -14.37 7.67
CA LYS A 147 -16.33 -15.74 7.38
C LYS A 147 -15.23 -16.79 7.47
N LEU A 148 -13.97 -16.38 7.57
CA LEU A 148 -12.81 -17.25 7.55
C LEU A 148 -12.02 -17.08 8.84
N THR A 149 -11.60 -18.19 9.41
CA THR A 149 -10.63 -18.26 10.50
C THR A 149 -9.19 -18.21 9.96
N PRO A 150 -8.17 -17.93 10.79
CA PRO A 150 -6.76 -18.04 10.36
C PRO A 150 -6.42 -19.41 9.74
N SER A 151 -6.96 -20.50 10.30
CA SER A 151 -6.79 -21.86 9.77
C SER A 151 -7.41 -22.02 8.38
N ASP A 152 -8.62 -21.49 8.16
CA ASP A 152 -9.28 -21.57 6.85
C ASP A 152 -8.47 -20.84 5.79
N VAL A 153 -7.90 -19.68 6.14
CA VAL A 153 -7.06 -18.89 5.24
C VAL A 153 -5.79 -19.64 4.84
N ILE A 154 -5.16 -20.36 5.78
CA ILE A 154 -4.00 -21.22 5.50
C ILE A 154 -4.39 -22.34 4.55
N GLU A 155 -5.53 -23.00 4.77
CA GLU A 155 -6.00 -24.08 3.91
C GLU A 155 -6.38 -23.59 2.51
N VAL A 156 -7.09 -22.45 2.40
CA VAL A 156 -7.38 -21.79 1.13
C VAL A 156 -6.08 -21.46 0.38
N ALA A 157 -5.07 -20.94 1.06
CA ALA A 157 -3.78 -20.63 0.45
C ALA A 157 -3.05 -21.89 -0.04
N ARG A 158 -3.07 -22.97 0.75
CA ARG A 158 -2.49 -24.27 0.38
C ARG A 158 -3.15 -24.86 -0.87
N ARG A 159 -4.49 -24.89 -0.91
CA ARG A 159 -5.27 -25.37 -2.06
C ARG A 159 -5.05 -24.51 -3.32
N TYR A 160 -4.99 -23.19 -3.14
CA TYR A 160 -4.69 -22.26 -4.23
C TYR A 160 -3.30 -22.50 -4.82
N ASP A 161 -2.30 -22.69 -3.97
CA ASP A 161 -0.92 -22.99 -4.37
C ASP A 161 -0.78 -24.37 -5.04
N ALA A 162 -1.61 -25.34 -4.63
CA ALA A 162 -1.77 -26.64 -5.29
C ALA A 162 -2.50 -26.58 -6.66
N ASN A 163 -2.86 -25.36 -7.11
CA ASN A 163 -3.54 -25.11 -8.38
C ASN A 163 -4.92 -25.79 -8.49
N GLU A 164 -5.60 -25.96 -7.35
CA GLU A 164 -6.99 -26.41 -7.31
C GLU A 164 -7.94 -25.35 -7.91
N ASP A 165 -9.12 -25.79 -8.36
CA ASP A 165 -10.13 -24.92 -8.94
C ASP A 165 -10.64 -23.87 -7.94
N VAL A 166 -10.52 -22.60 -8.31
CA VAL A 166 -10.83 -21.47 -7.43
C VAL A 166 -12.31 -21.41 -7.07
N ALA A 167 -13.21 -21.82 -7.98
CA ALA A 167 -14.64 -21.82 -7.72
C ALA A 167 -15.01 -22.92 -6.71
N ARG A 168 -14.37 -24.09 -6.79
CA ARG A 168 -14.52 -25.16 -5.79
C ARG A 168 -14.06 -24.70 -4.40
N ILE A 169 -12.87 -24.11 -4.30
CA ILE A 169 -12.37 -23.56 -3.02
C ILE A 169 -13.35 -22.50 -2.48
N ALA A 170 -13.86 -21.62 -3.34
CA ALA A 170 -14.81 -20.58 -2.93
C ALA A 170 -16.12 -21.16 -2.37
N ALA A 171 -16.64 -22.21 -3.00
CA ALA A 171 -17.84 -22.91 -2.56
C ALA A 171 -17.63 -23.60 -1.19
N ASP A 172 -16.53 -24.34 -1.02
CA ASP A 172 -16.22 -25.06 0.22
C ASP A 172 -16.17 -24.12 1.44
N PHE A 173 -15.65 -22.90 1.25
CA PHE A 173 -15.53 -21.91 2.31
C PHE A 173 -16.64 -20.85 2.32
N SER A 174 -17.67 -20.96 1.47
CA SER A 174 -18.79 -20.00 1.36
C SER A 174 -18.34 -18.53 1.18
N VAL A 175 -17.29 -18.33 0.40
CA VAL A 175 -16.70 -17.03 0.05
C VAL A 175 -16.74 -16.80 -1.46
N SER A 176 -16.42 -15.58 -1.91
CA SER A 176 -16.31 -15.31 -3.34
C SER A 176 -14.98 -15.81 -3.92
N SER A 177 -14.97 -16.18 -5.20
CA SER A 177 -13.75 -16.53 -5.94
C SER A 177 -12.70 -15.41 -5.92
N ASP A 178 -13.15 -14.15 -5.88
CA ASP A 178 -12.27 -13.00 -5.69
C ASP A 178 -11.57 -13.04 -4.33
N ASN A 179 -12.29 -13.35 -3.26
CA ASN A 179 -11.72 -13.47 -1.92
C ASN A 179 -10.62 -14.54 -1.89
N VAL A 180 -10.88 -15.70 -2.49
CA VAL A 180 -9.89 -16.78 -2.66
C VAL A 180 -8.67 -16.32 -3.44
N HIS A 181 -8.85 -15.54 -4.52
CA HIS A 181 -7.74 -15.00 -5.30
C HIS A 181 -6.93 -13.96 -4.55
N TYR A 182 -7.57 -13.11 -3.75
CA TYR A 182 -6.89 -12.14 -2.88
C TYR A 182 -6.06 -12.84 -1.81
N ILE A 183 -6.59 -13.90 -1.20
CA ILE A 183 -5.88 -14.76 -0.23
C ILE A 183 -4.71 -15.47 -0.91
N GLY A 184 -4.97 -16.16 -2.03
CA GLY A 184 -3.96 -16.87 -2.81
C GLY A 184 -2.81 -15.96 -3.24
N LYS A 185 -3.09 -14.72 -3.65
CA LYS A 185 -2.06 -13.73 -4.00
C LYS A 185 -1.37 -13.06 -2.81
N ARG A 186 -1.71 -13.46 -1.57
CA ARG A 186 -1.20 -12.86 -0.32
C ARG A 186 -1.47 -11.36 -0.20
N LYS A 187 -2.54 -10.90 -0.85
CA LYS A 187 -2.99 -9.49 -0.79
C LYS A 187 -3.92 -9.21 0.39
N GLY A 188 -4.53 -10.26 0.95
CA GLY A 188 -5.27 -10.23 2.21
C GLY A 188 -4.60 -11.13 3.24
N TRP A 189 -4.87 -10.88 4.53
CA TRP A 189 -4.40 -11.75 5.64
C TRP A 189 -2.88 -11.94 5.71
N ALA A 190 -2.10 -10.91 5.38
CA ALA A 190 -0.64 -10.95 5.34
C ALA A 190 0.02 -11.35 6.68
N THR A 191 -0.64 -11.09 7.82
CA THR A 191 -0.17 -11.52 9.14
C THR A 191 -0.26 -13.03 9.35
N VAL A 192 -1.15 -13.72 8.63
CA VAL A 192 -1.33 -15.18 8.71
C VAL A 192 -0.51 -15.89 7.63
N LEU A 193 -0.38 -15.29 6.45
CA LEU A 193 0.30 -15.88 5.30
C LEU A 193 1.65 -15.20 5.02
N ALA A 194 2.66 -15.54 5.82
CA ALA A 194 4.00 -14.95 5.72
C ALA A 194 4.75 -15.36 4.43
N SER A 195 4.47 -16.56 3.89
CA SER A 195 5.14 -17.06 2.68
C SER A 195 4.47 -16.54 1.40
N PRO A 196 5.25 -16.08 0.39
CA PRO A 196 4.73 -15.73 -0.92
C PRO A 196 3.99 -16.89 -1.60
N CYS A 197 3.06 -16.55 -2.49
CA CYS A 197 2.37 -17.54 -3.31
C CYS A 197 3.37 -18.32 -4.18
N SER A 198 3.33 -19.65 -4.12
CA SER A 198 4.20 -20.53 -4.91
C SER A 198 3.64 -20.87 -6.29
N ARG A 199 2.41 -20.44 -6.60
CA ARG A 199 1.73 -20.68 -7.87
C ARG A 199 2.42 -19.96 -9.03
N SER A 200 3.09 -20.70 -9.90
CA SER A 200 3.57 -20.16 -11.19
C SER A 200 2.41 -20.06 -12.18
N ARG A 201 2.17 -18.85 -12.73
CA ARG A 201 1.22 -18.65 -13.85
C ARG A 201 1.70 -19.24 -15.19
N ILE A 202 2.98 -19.58 -15.28
CA ILE A 202 3.63 -19.95 -16.54
C ILE A 202 4.14 -21.38 -16.38
N ARG A 203 3.68 -22.29 -17.25
CA ARG A 203 4.30 -23.61 -17.39
C ARG A 203 5.74 -23.39 -17.84
N LYS A 204 6.70 -23.91 -17.08
CA LYS A 204 8.10 -23.95 -17.50
C LYS A 204 8.26 -25.09 -18.51
N LEU A 205 8.63 -24.76 -19.75
CA LEU A 205 8.93 -25.75 -20.78
C LEU A 205 10.23 -26.49 -20.41
N THR A 206 10.25 -27.81 -20.54
CA THR A 206 11.47 -28.61 -20.37
C THR A 206 12.39 -28.47 -21.60
N ARG A 207 13.65 -28.91 -21.50
CA ARG A 207 14.56 -28.95 -22.66
C ARG A 207 14.02 -29.82 -23.79
N GLU A 208 13.34 -30.91 -23.45
CA GLU A 208 12.64 -31.79 -24.39
C GLU A 208 11.45 -31.08 -25.05
N ASP A 209 10.62 -30.37 -24.28
CA ASP A 209 9.50 -29.58 -24.80
C ASP A 209 10.00 -28.54 -25.82
N VAL A 210 11.08 -27.82 -25.50
CA VAL A 210 11.69 -26.82 -26.40
C VAL A 210 12.21 -27.47 -27.69
N THR A 211 12.82 -28.65 -27.60
CA THR A 211 13.33 -29.38 -28.76
C THR A 211 12.20 -29.87 -29.66
N ALA A 212 11.13 -30.41 -29.07
CA ALA A 212 9.94 -30.83 -29.81
C ALA A 212 9.22 -29.65 -30.47
N ILE A 213 9.11 -28.51 -29.79
CA ILE A 213 8.56 -27.27 -30.36
C ILE A 213 9.40 -26.81 -31.55
N ARG A 214 10.73 -26.83 -31.45
CA ARG A 214 11.62 -26.48 -32.57
C ARG A 214 11.40 -27.39 -33.78
N GLY A 215 11.27 -28.70 -33.58
CA GLY A 215 10.96 -29.64 -34.67
C GLY A 215 9.65 -29.31 -35.39
N LEU A 216 8.60 -28.99 -34.63
CA LEU A 216 7.29 -28.59 -35.18
C LEU A 216 7.32 -27.24 -35.93
N LEU A 217 8.23 -26.34 -35.56
CA LEU A 217 8.42 -25.06 -36.24
C LEU A 217 9.16 -25.24 -37.58
N VAL A 218 10.12 -26.16 -37.65
CA VAL A 218 10.87 -26.46 -38.89
C VAL A 218 9.99 -27.16 -39.93
N SER A 219 9.08 -28.03 -39.51
CA SER A 219 8.18 -28.75 -40.43
C SER A 219 7.10 -27.86 -41.08
N GLY A 220 7.00 -26.57 -40.71
CA GLY A 220 6.23 -25.54 -41.41
C GLY A 220 4.69 -25.67 -41.42
N GLY A 221 4.13 -26.78 -40.94
CA GLY A 221 2.70 -27.08 -41.10
C GLY A 221 1.76 -26.71 -39.94
N THR A 222 2.29 -26.39 -38.75
CA THR A 222 1.43 -26.15 -37.56
C THR A 222 1.46 -24.68 -37.13
N PRO A 223 0.30 -24.00 -37.03
CA PRO A 223 0.23 -22.62 -36.52
C PRO A 223 0.76 -22.50 -35.09
N LEU A 224 1.48 -21.41 -34.78
CA LEU A 224 2.08 -21.15 -33.45
C LEU A 224 1.06 -21.22 -32.30
N SER A 225 -0.19 -20.83 -32.56
CA SER A 225 -1.29 -20.87 -31.60
C SER A 225 -1.74 -22.29 -31.26
N HIS A 226 -1.63 -23.23 -32.21
CA HIS A 226 -1.92 -24.65 -31.98
C HIS A 226 -0.79 -25.30 -31.16
N ILE A 227 0.47 -24.99 -31.48
CA ILE A 227 1.64 -25.42 -30.69
C ILE A 227 1.52 -24.88 -29.25
N GLY A 228 1.21 -23.58 -29.09
CA GLY A 228 1.01 -22.98 -27.77
C GLY A 228 -0.07 -23.69 -26.94
N ARG A 229 -1.22 -24.02 -27.56
CA ARG A 229 -2.28 -24.80 -26.90
C ARG A 229 -1.82 -26.20 -26.52
N LYS A 230 -1.14 -26.91 -27.40
CA LYS A 230 -0.60 -28.27 -27.16
C LYS A 230 0.34 -28.31 -25.96
N TYR A 231 1.18 -27.29 -25.80
CA TYR A 231 2.17 -27.22 -24.71
C TYR A 231 1.72 -26.35 -23.53
N GLY A 232 0.50 -25.82 -23.52
CA GLY A 232 -0.02 -25.00 -22.41
C GLY A 232 0.77 -23.69 -22.18
N VAL A 233 1.29 -23.08 -23.25
CA VAL A 233 2.06 -21.82 -23.22
C VAL A 233 1.51 -20.83 -24.25
N SER A 234 1.75 -19.53 -24.04
CA SER A 234 1.27 -18.52 -24.98
C SER A 234 1.94 -18.63 -26.35
N TYR A 235 1.24 -18.26 -27.43
CA TYR A 235 1.82 -18.24 -28.78
C TYR A 235 3.08 -17.33 -28.84
N GLN A 236 3.13 -16.26 -28.03
CA GLN A 236 4.28 -15.38 -27.89
C GLN A 236 5.51 -16.11 -27.31
N THR A 237 5.29 -17.07 -26.41
CA THR A 237 6.36 -17.94 -25.88
C THR A 237 6.92 -18.82 -27.00
N ILE A 238 6.06 -19.39 -27.85
CA ILE A 238 6.47 -20.18 -29.02
C ILE A 238 7.21 -19.30 -30.04
N ALA A 239 6.72 -18.08 -30.31
CA ALA A 239 7.38 -17.14 -31.21
C ALA A 239 8.80 -16.79 -30.75
N ARG A 240 9.02 -16.56 -29.45
CA ARG A 240 10.37 -16.31 -28.91
C ARG A 240 11.32 -17.50 -29.07
N ILE A 241 10.82 -18.74 -28.98
CA ILE A 241 11.64 -19.96 -29.18
C ILE A 241 12.13 -20.05 -30.63
N ARG A 242 11.31 -19.61 -31.60
CA ARG A 242 11.67 -19.51 -33.01
C ARG A 242 12.80 -18.51 -33.22
N ASP A 243 12.65 -17.30 -32.68
CA ASP A 243 13.58 -16.18 -32.96
C ASP A 243 14.96 -16.39 -32.29
N LEU A 244 15.02 -17.11 -31.16
CA LEU A 244 16.29 -17.49 -30.50
C LEU A 244 17.07 -18.59 -31.22
N GLY A 245 16.43 -19.32 -32.15
CA GLY A 245 17.11 -20.33 -32.98
C GLY A 245 17.97 -19.72 -34.10
N SER A 246 17.66 -18.51 -34.55
CA SER A 246 18.36 -17.83 -35.64
C SER A 246 19.68 -17.16 -35.25
N TYR A 247 19.97 -17.03 -33.95
CA TYR A 247 21.22 -16.43 -33.44
C TYR A 247 22.38 -17.43 -33.27
N GLY A 248 22.16 -18.73 -33.55
CA GLY A 248 23.15 -19.80 -33.34
C GLY A 248 23.74 -20.41 -34.62
N GLN A 249 23.51 -19.82 -35.79
CA GLN A 249 24.09 -20.27 -37.07
C GLN A 249 24.78 -19.11 -37.82
N ALA A 250 25.66 -18.40 -37.11
CA ALA A 250 26.63 -17.48 -37.70
C ALA A 250 28.03 -17.89 -37.24
#